data_AF-A0A8T2YVY4-F1
#
_entry.id   AF-A0A8T2YVY4-F1
#
_cell.length_a   1.000
_cell.length_b   1.000
_cell.length_c   1.000
_cell.angle_alpha   90.00
_cell.angle_beta   90.00
_cell.angle_gamma   90.00
#
_symmetry.space_group_name_H-M   'P 1'
#
loop_
_entity.id
_entity.type
_entity.pdbx_description
1 polymer ?
#
loop_
_entity_poly.entity_id
_entity_poly.type
_entity_poly.pdbx_seq_one_letter_code
_entity_poly.pdbx_strand_id
1 'polypeptide(L)'
;MKKARDLHLLLKTIRRSSTTTTPKMDPSDRYCFSPILRWNPEVENYFIKAYGADHFSIISKALTRPSSYSCVRVNTLKSTSDAVIEKLLEIIKEKGFDGDCHGKEGSGPNENVGSPLEESLKNGPIVKCQIPGLEYVLFVKGSGPHMIDYGYVPGAPPKEVIVSRKCAEAVLRGAQVFVPGVMACSAHVEKGDTVAVSAATEQCNPNGGWAIGITRGTVLQGLQTDPYYFERNGLYIGQGTATMSRAGLFRASKGIAVDMNNRVFRLPSFYDVLEGEIFLQNLPSIVTAHALDPQKGERILDMCAAPGGKTTAIAILMKDEGELVALDRSHNKDIQKLAAEMSLTCITTYKLDVLKAIRQRNEADDINTNQSSNSLRFHEEKASSSTAEGFNLDKTCEDNGLQILLFFIDVIHLFIETSSKLIKNKSKERYLS
;
A
#
# COMPACT_ATOMS: atom_id res chain seq x y z
N MET A 1 -62.43 -10.72 1.90
CA MET A 1 -61.52 -10.10 2.89
C MET A 1 -60.89 -11.06 3.92
N LYS A 2 -61.43 -12.27 4.17
CA LYS A 2 -60.78 -13.27 5.07
C LYS A 2 -59.52 -13.94 4.46
N LYS A 3 -59.59 -14.39 3.20
CA LYS A 3 -58.46 -15.03 2.49
C LYS A 3 -57.19 -14.16 2.35
N ALA A 4 -57.33 -12.83 2.28
CA ALA A 4 -56.20 -11.91 2.19
C ALA A 4 -55.50 -11.70 3.56
N ARG A 5 -56.24 -11.81 4.67
CA ARG A 5 -55.67 -11.75 6.02
C ARG A 5 -54.92 -13.04 6.37
N ASP A 6 -55.44 -14.18 5.94
CA ASP A 6 -54.78 -15.49 6.16
C ASP A 6 -53.47 -15.61 5.36
N LEU A 7 -53.43 -15.11 4.13
CA LEU A 7 -52.18 -15.07 3.34
C LEU A 7 -51.14 -14.12 3.95
N HIS A 8 -51.57 -12.99 4.51
CA HIS A 8 -50.68 -12.05 5.18
C HIS A 8 -50.15 -12.58 6.53
N LEU A 9 -50.96 -13.40 7.23
CA LEU A 9 -50.54 -14.08 8.45
C LEU A 9 -49.56 -15.23 8.13
N LEU A 10 -49.82 -15.99 7.06
CA LEU A 10 -48.93 -17.06 6.57
C LEU A 10 -47.57 -16.51 6.12
N LEU A 11 -47.56 -15.38 5.38
CA LEU A 11 -46.32 -14.71 4.96
C LEU A 11 -45.54 -14.09 6.14
N LYS A 12 -46.22 -13.63 7.20
CA LYS A 12 -45.57 -13.20 8.45
C LYS A 12 -44.99 -14.36 9.26
N THR A 13 -45.63 -15.52 9.23
CA THR A 13 -45.13 -16.74 9.88
C THR A 13 -43.92 -17.31 9.13
N ILE A 14 -43.94 -17.32 7.80
CA ILE A 14 -42.81 -17.76 6.95
C ILE A 14 -41.61 -16.80 7.06
N ARG A 15 -41.85 -15.47 7.20
CA ARG A 15 -40.79 -14.49 7.49
C ARG A 15 -40.22 -14.56 8.91
N ARG A 16 -40.92 -15.21 9.85
CA ARG A 16 -40.43 -15.42 11.23
C ARG A 16 -39.74 -16.78 11.42
N SER A 17 -39.92 -17.74 10.50
CA SER A 17 -39.27 -19.05 10.56
C SER A 17 -38.00 -19.16 9.72
N SER A 18 -37.63 -18.14 8.93
CA SER A 18 -36.27 -18.01 8.40
C SER A 18 -35.38 -17.32 9.44
N THR A 19 -35.25 -17.94 10.62
CA THR A 19 -33.97 -17.83 11.32
C THR A 19 -32.95 -18.45 10.39
N THR A 20 -32.27 -17.62 9.60
CA THR A 20 -30.92 -17.95 9.14
C THR A 20 -30.16 -18.27 10.42
N THR A 21 -30.12 -19.54 10.77
CA THR A 21 -29.12 -20.11 11.64
C THR A 21 -27.83 -19.77 10.91
N THR A 22 -27.21 -18.67 11.31
CA THR A 22 -25.78 -18.51 11.09
C THR A 22 -25.16 -19.84 11.52
N PRO A 23 -24.42 -20.53 10.63
CA PRO A 23 -23.80 -21.78 11.03
C PRO A 23 -23.05 -21.48 12.33
N LYS A 24 -23.29 -22.29 13.36
CA LYS A 24 -22.54 -22.20 14.61
C LYS A 24 -21.08 -22.49 14.26
N MET A 25 -20.35 -21.46 13.83
CA MET A 25 -18.91 -21.52 13.67
C MET A 25 -18.34 -21.92 15.02
N ASP A 26 -17.43 -22.87 15.02
CA ASP A 26 -16.58 -23.07 16.18
C ASP A 26 -15.85 -21.74 16.43
N PRO A 27 -15.87 -21.18 17.64
CA PRO A 27 -15.09 -19.99 17.98
C PRO A 27 -13.59 -20.11 17.63
N SER A 28 -13.05 -21.33 17.49
CA SER A 28 -11.69 -21.59 17.01
C SER A 28 -11.49 -21.19 15.53
N ASP A 29 -12.48 -21.44 14.66
CA ASP A 29 -12.44 -21.15 13.22
C ASP A 29 -12.39 -19.64 12.89
N ARG A 30 -12.68 -18.80 13.89
CA ARG A 30 -12.61 -17.34 13.79
C ARG A 30 -11.19 -16.85 13.53
N TYR A 31 -10.22 -17.46 14.19
CA TYR A 31 -8.82 -17.04 14.22
C TYR A 31 -8.07 -17.61 13.01
N CYS A 32 -8.46 -17.16 11.82
CA CYS A 32 -7.84 -17.56 10.58
C CYS A 32 -7.60 -16.38 9.65
N PHE A 33 -6.84 -16.64 8.59
CA PHE A 33 -6.67 -15.73 7.46
C PHE A 33 -7.41 -16.29 6.25
N SER A 34 -8.62 -15.79 6.02
CA SER A 34 -9.46 -16.09 4.87
C SER A 34 -10.26 -14.84 4.49
N PRO A 35 -9.58 -13.75 4.07
CA PRO A 35 -10.25 -12.52 3.70
C PRO A 35 -11.17 -12.73 2.49
N ILE A 36 -12.40 -12.23 2.61
CA ILE A 36 -13.36 -12.19 1.50
C ILE A 36 -13.51 -10.73 1.09
N LEU A 37 -13.08 -10.41 -0.13
CA LEU A 37 -13.32 -9.10 -0.72
C LEU A 37 -14.80 -8.93 -1.03
N ARG A 38 -15.39 -7.86 -0.49
CA ARG A 38 -16.75 -7.44 -0.81
C ARG A 38 -16.67 -6.17 -1.63
N TRP A 39 -17.30 -6.22 -2.80
CA TRP A 39 -17.33 -5.09 -3.71
C TRP A 39 -18.61 -4.28 -3.51
N ASN A 40 -18.53 -2.99 -3.83
CA ASN A 40 -19.74 -2.23 -4.08
C ASN A 40 -20.42 -2.82 -5.33
N PRO A 41 -21.74 -3.11 -5.32
CA PRO A 41 -22.43 -3.72 -6.46
C PRO A 41 -22.26 -2.98 -7.79
N GLU A 42 -22.17 -1.65 -7.78
CA GLU A 42 -21.94 -0.86 -8.99
C GLU A 42 -20.52 -1.08 -9.55
N VAL A 43 -19.53 -1.17 -8.65
CA VAL A 43 -18.12 -1.41 -8.99
C VAL A 43 -17.93 -2.84 -9.49
N GLU A 44 -18.57 -3.81 -8.85
CA GLU A 44 -18.58 -5.21 -9.28
C GLU A 44 -19.18 -5.36 -10.68
N ASN A 45 -20.36 -4.78 -10.92
CA ASN A 45 -20.99 -4.81 -12.24
C ASN A 45 -20.12 -4.14 -13.32
N TYR A 46 -19.45 -3.03 -12.98
CA TYR A 46 -18.52 -2.37 -13.90
C TYR A 46 -17.38 -3.32 -14.30
N PHE A 47 -16.74 -3.97 -13.34
CA PHE A 47 -15.61 -4.86 -13.63
C PHE A 47 -16.02 -6.17 -14.29
N ILE A 48 -17.17 -6.75 -13.92
CA ILE A 48 -17.75 -7.91 -14.62
C ILE A 48 -18.01 -7.56 -16.08
N LYS A 49 -18.52 -6.36 -16.37
CA LYS A 49 -18.74 -5.91 -17.75
C LYS A 49 -17.43 -5.69 -18.52
N ALA A 50 -16.39 -5.20 -17.85
CA ALA A 50 -15.10 -4.90 -18.47
C ALA A 50 -14.22 -6.14 -18.73
N TYR A 51 -14.17 -7.07 -17.77
CA TYR A 51 -13.25 -8.21 -17.79
C TYR A 51 -13.96 -9.57 -17.97
N GLY A 52 -15.28 -9.63 -17.83
CA GLY A 52 -16.05 -10.88 -17.72
C GLY A 52 -16.11 -11.40 -16.28
N ALA A 53 -17.18 -12.12 -15.94
CA ALA A 53 -17.42 -12.59 -14.58
C ALA A 53 -16.33 -13.54 -14.07
N ASP A 54 -15.91 -14.49 -14.90
CA ASP A 54 -14.92 -15.51 -14.51
C ASP A 54 -13.54 -14.90 -14.27
N HIS A 55 -13.08 -14.04 -15.19
CA HIS A 55 -11.79 -13.36 -15.03
C HIS A 55 -11.81 -12.40 -13.84
N PHE A 56 -12.89 -11.63 -13.66
CA PHE A 56 -13.01 -10.74 -12.50
C PHE A 56 -13.01 -11.51 -11.17
N SER A 57 -13.63 -12.68 -11.11
CA SER A 57 -13.57 -13.57 -9.94
C SER A 57 -12.12 -13.98 -9.60
N ILE A 58 -11.33 -14.33 -10.62
CA ILE A 58 -9.90 -14.67 -10.44
C ILE A 58 -9.11 -13.45 -9.93
N ILE A 59 -9.31 -12.27 -10.52
CA ILE A 59 -8.67 -11.01 -10.09
C ILE A 59 -9.06 -10.70 -8.64
N SER A 60 -10.36 -10.78 -8.31
CA SER A 60 -10.87 -10.54 -6.97
C SER A 60 -10.23 -11.50 -5.96
N LYS A 61 -10.13 -12.79 -6.30
CA LYS A 61 -9.45 -13.78 -5.45
C LYS A 61 -7.96 -13.45 -5.29
N ALA A 62 -7.25 -13.06 -6.35
CA ALA A 62 -5.84 -12.71 -6.29
C ALA A 62 -5.58 -11.49 -5.38
N LEU A 63 -6.45 -10.48 -5.42
CA LEU A 63 -6.35 -9.27 -4.58
C LEU A 63 -6.48 -9.54 -3.07
N THR A 64 -7.05 -10.68 -2.67
CA THR A 64 -7.14 -11.07 -1.25
C THR A 64 -5.81 -11.51 -0.65
N ARG A 65 -4.80 -11.80 -1.48
CA ARG A 65 -3.52 -12.35 -1.06
C ARG A 65 -2.38 -11.39 -1.43
N PRO A 66 -1.52 -11.02 -0.46
CA PRO A 66 -0.32 -10.25 -0.77
C PRO A 66 0.63 -11.09 -1.64
N SER A 67 1.53 -10.40 -2.35
CA SER A 67 2.64 -11.06 -3.05
C SER A 67 3.51 -11.81 -2.05
N SER A 68 3.87 -13.07 -2.38
CA SER A 68 4.87 -13.85 -1.64
C SER A 68 6.31 -13.38 -1.89
N TYR A 69 6.48 -12.24 -2.56
CA TYR A 69 7.77 -11.62 -2.88
C TYR A 69 7.79 -10.17 -2.47
N SER A 70 8.88 -9.76 -1.84
CA SER A 70 9.23 -8.34 -1.67
C SER A 70 10.09 -7.88 -2.83
N CYS A 71 9.63 -6.84 -3.53
CA CYS A 71 10.36 -6.24 -4.63
C CYS A 71 11.20 -5.07 -4.10
N VAL A 72 12.50 -5.14 -4.34
CA VAL A 72 13.51 -4.20 -3.85
C VAL A 72 14.22 -3.60 -5.06
N ARG A 73 14.24 -2.27 -5.14
CA ARG A 73 15.06 -1.52 -6.09
C ARG A 73 16.40 -1.19 -5.43
N VAL A 74 17.51 -1.55 -6.09
CA VAL A 74 18.86 -1.19 -5.65
C VAL A 74 19.21 0.23 -6.12
N ASN A 75 19.79 1.02 -5.24
CA ASN A 75 20.40 2.30 -5.58
C ASN A 75 21.78 2.07 -6.20
N THR A 76 21.81 2.01 -7.53
CA THR A 76 23.03 1.75 -8.31
C THR A 76 24.10 2.84 -8.21
N LEU A 77 23.80 3.98 -7.58
CA LEU A 77 24.79 5.02 -7.28
C LEU A 77 25.60 4.72 -6.02
N LYS A 78 25.06 3.92 -5.10
CA LYS A 78 25.73 3.57 -3.82
C LYS A 78 26.28 2.15 -3.80
N SER A 79 25.60 1.21 -4.46
CA SER A 79 25.89 -0.22 -4.31
C SER A 79 25.55 -0.99 -5.59
N THR A 80 26.21 -2.14 -5.78
CA THR A 80 25.89 -3.08 -6.86
C THR A 80 24.80 -4.06 -6.41
N SER A 81 24.08 -4.65 -7.36
CA SER A 81 23.03 -5.63 -7.00
C SER A 81 23.61 -6.87 -6.32
N ASP A 82 24.82 -7.31 -6.68
CA ASP A 82 25.50 -8.43 -6.02
C ASP A 82 25.91 -8.12 -4.58
N ALA A 83 26.48 -6.94 -4.33
CA ALA A 83 26.85 -6.53 -2.97
C ALA A 83 25.63 -6.41 -2.06
N VAL A 84 24.51 -5.91 -2.59
CA VAL A 84 23.24 -5.87 -1.84
C VAL A 84 22.71 -7.27 -1.55
N ILE A 85 22.79 -8.20 -2.51
CA ILE A 85 22.37 -9.60 -2.30
C ILE A 85 23.17 -10.22 -1.14
N GLU A 86 24.49 -10.08 -1.12
CA GLU A 86 25.34 -10.61 -0.06
C GLU A 86 24.94 -10.08 1.32
N LYS A 87 24.83 -8.75 1.45
CA LYS A 87 24.38 -8.10 2.70
C LYS A 87 22.99 -8.56 3.13
N LEU A 88 22.04 -8.69 2.19
CA LEU A 88 20.70 -9.16 2.51
C LEU A 88 20.69 -10.64 2.95
N LEU A 89 21.51 -11.49 2.34
CA LEU A 89 21.64 -12.89 2.74
C LEU A 89 22.21 -13.02 4.16
N GLU A 90 23.18 -12.20 4.54
CA GLU A 90 23.70 -12.14 5.91
C GLU A 90 22.60 -11.74 6.90
N ILE A 91 21.84 -10.69 6.61
CA ILE A 91 20.75 -10.21 7.47
C ILE A 91 19.64 -11.27 7.61
N ILE A 92 19.31 -11.99 6.52
CA ILE A 92 18.32 -13.06 6.54
C ILE A 92 18.80 -14.23 7.42
N LYS A 93 20.09 -14.59 7.34
CA LYS A 93 20.70 -15.64 8.18
C LYS A 93 20.70 -15.24 9.66
N GLU A 94 21.13 -14.02 9.99
CA GLU A 94 21.18 -13.53 11.37
C GLU A 94 19.80 -13.46 12.03
N LYS A 95 18.78 -13.07 11.27
CA LYS A 95 17.40 -12.98 11.76
C LYS A 95 16.68 -14.33 11.81
N GLY A 96 17.35 -15.44 11.49
CA GLY A 96 16.80 -16.78 11.60
C GLY A 96 15.56 -17.00 10.73
N PHE A 97 15.51 -16.40 9.54
CA PHE A 97 14.50 -16.74 8.55
C PHE A 97 14.86 -18.10 7.93
N ASP A 98 14.55 -19.18 8.65
CA ASP A 98 14.46 -20.50 8.03
C ASP A 98 13.30 -20.45 7.04
N GLY A 99 13.63 -20.15 5.79
CA GLY A 99 12.86 -20.59 4.64
C GLY A 99 12.96 -22.10 4.61
N ASP A 100 12.22 -22.79 5.48
CA ASP A 100 12.17 -24.24 5.47
C ASP A 100 11.49 -24.68 4.16
N CYS A 101 12.33 -25.03 3.19
CA CYS A 101 11.95 -25.57 1.89
C CYS A 101 11.57 -27.06 1.97
N HIS A 102 11.57 -27.67 3.17
CA HIS A 102 11.34 -29.12 3.34
C HIS A 102 10.02 -29.43 4.06
N GLY A 103 8.91 -28.89 3.56
CA GLY A 103 7.57 -29.38 3.87
C GLY A 103 7.12 -30.42 2.85
N LYS A 104 6.88 -31.67 3.30
CA LYS A 104 6.34 -32.78 2.49
C LYS A 104 5.13 -32.36 1.65
N GLU A 105 5.20 -32.62 0.35
CA GLU A 105 4.08 -32.46 -0.59
C GLU A 105 2.87 -33.28 -0.12
N GLY A 106 1.81 -32.60 0.25
CA GLY A 106 0.46 -33.16 0.34
C GLY A 106 -0.16 -33.15 -1.06
N SER A 107 -0.38 -34.34 -1.62
CA SER A 107 -0.98 -34.57 -2.93
C SER A 107 -2.40 -33.99 -3.04
N GLY A 108 -2.57 -32.97 -3.88
CA GLY A 108 -3.84 -32.44 -4.38
C GLY A 108 -3.68 -31.98 -5.84
N PRO A 109 -4.73 -32.05 -6.69
CA PRO A 109 -4.55 -32.08 -8.14
C PRO A 109 -4.11 -30.73 -8.73
N ASN A 110 -3.09 -30.81 -9.57
CA ASN A 110 -2.48 -29.73 -10.35
C ASN A 110 -3.47 -29.06 -11.31
N GLU A 111 -3.71 -27.77 -11.14
CA GLU A 111 -3.96 -26.85 -12.24
C GLU A 111 -2.74 -25.92 -12.38
N ASN A 112 -1.78 -26.38 -13.16
CA ASN A 112 -0.57 -25.64 -13.49
C ASN A 112 -0.88 -24.60 -14.58
N VAL A 113 -0.99 -23.34 -14.17
CA VAL A 113 -0.60 -22.21 -15.02
C VAL A 113 0.56 -21.53 -14.30
N GLY A 114 1.72 -22.19 -14.33
CA GLY A 114 2.95 -21.66 -13.75
C GLY A 114 3.46 -20.48 -14.58
N SER A 115 3.71 -19.35 -13.92
CA SER A 115 4.29 -18.18 -14.58
C SER A 115 5.79 -18.42 -14.87
N PRO A 116 6.39 -17.81 -15.92
CA PRO A 116 7.82 -17.96 -16.23
C PRO A 116 8.76 -17.58 -15.08
N LEU A 117 8.29 -16.81 -14.10
CA LEU A 117 9.04 -16.51 -12.88
C LEU A 117 9.25 -17.77 -12.01
N GLU A 118 8.27 -18.68 -11.92
CA GLU A 118 8.27 -19.81 -10.97
C GLU A 118 9.32 -20.89 -11.31
N GLU A 119 9.69 -21.05 -12.58
CA GLU A 119 10.74 -22.01 -12.97
C GLU A 119 12.17 -21.49 -12.70
N SER A 120 12.41 -20.17 -12.76
CA SER A 120 13.70 -19.57 -12.39
C SER A 120 13.93 -19.50 -10.87
N LEU A 121 12.90 -19.80 -10.06
CA LEU A 121 12.85 -19.64 -8.60
C LEU A 121 13.39 -20.83 -7.78
N LYS A 122 14.10 -21.78 -8.42
CA LYS A 122 14.87 -22.84 -7.73
C LYS A 122 16.19 -22.33 -7.12
N ASN A 123 16.56 -21.07 -7.40
CA ASN A 123 17.84 -20.47 -7.02
C ASN A 123 17.69 -19.52 -5.81
N GLY A 124 17.78 -20.05 -4.58
CA GLY A 124 17.97 -19.26 -3.36
C GLY A 124 16.80 -18.34 -2.91
N PRO A 125 16.95 -17.64 -1.77
CA PRO A 125 15.91 -16.78 -1.20
C PRO A 125 15.81 -15.39 -1.86
N ILE A 126 16.80 -15.01 -2.67
CA ILE A 126 16.85 -13.72 -3.39
C ILE A 126 17.14 -13.98 -4.86
N VAL A 127 16.35 -13.38 -5.74
CA VAL A 127 16.47 -13.56 -7.20
C VAL A 127 16.52 -12.20 -7.88
N LYS A 128 17.43 -12.01 -8.83
CA LYS A 128 17.47 -10.82 -9.69
C LYS A 128 16.32 -10.85 -10.70
N CYS A 129 15.77 -9.69 -11.01
CA CYS A 129 14.80 -9.57 -12.10
C CYS A 129 15.41 -10.05 -13.42
N GLN A 130 14.64 -10.83 -14.18
CA GLN A 130 15.06 -11.43 -15.45
C GLN A 130 14.70 -10.54 -16.67
N ILE A 131 14.05 -9.40 -16.44
CA ILE A 131 13.75 -8.44 -17.50
C ILE A 131 15.06 -7.71 -17.85
N PRO A 132 15.49 -7.70 -19.13
CA PRO A 132 16.71 -7.01 -19.55
C PRO A 132 16.72 -5.55 -19.11
N GLY A 133 17.84 -5.07 -18.58
CA GLY A 133 17.98 -3.69 -18.10
C GLY A 133 17.42 -3.44 -16.71
N LEU A 134 16.81 -4.45 -16.05
CA LEU A 134 16.30 -4.38 -14.67
C LEU A 134 17.11 -5.24 -13.69
N GLU A 135 18.38 -5.51 -13.98
CA GLU A 135 19.26 -6.35 -13.13
C GLU A 135 19.53 -5.74 -11.74
N TYR A 136 19.17 -4.46 -11.55
CA TYR A 136 19.18 -3.74 -10.27
C TYR A 136 17.92 -3.93 -9.43
N VAL A 137 16.97 -4.75 -9.89
CA VAL A 137 15.75 -5.11 -9.15
C VAL A 137 15.90 -6.51 -8.57
N LEU A 138 15.66 -6.62 -7.26
CA LEU A 138 15.76 -7.86 -6.51
C LEU A 138 14.39 -8.29 -5.98
N PHE A 139 14.10 -9.58 -6.09
CA PHE A 139 12.95 -10.23 -5.47
C PHE A 139 13.43 -11.04 -4.28
N VAL A 140 12.93 -10.72 -3.10
CA VAL A 140 13.17 -11.49 -1.88
C VAL A 140 11.96 -12.38 -1.65
N LYS A 141 12.17 -13.69 -1.70
CA LYS A 141 11.13 -14.71 -1.58
C LYS A 141 10.70 -14.84 -0.11
N GLY A 142 9.40 -14.77 0.10
CA GLY A 142 8.73 -15.12 1.34
C GLY A 142 7.99 -16.45 1.25
N SER A 143 7.23 -16.75 2.29
CA SER A 143 6.35 -17.93 2.33
C SER A 143 5.01 -17.61 2.99
N GLY A 144 3.96 -18.35 2.60
CA GLY A 144 2.62 -18.21 3.15
C GLY A 144 1.55 -18.48 2.09
N PRO A 145 0.26 -18.51 2.49
CA PRO A 145 -0.23 -18.29 3.85
C PRO A 145 0.05 -19.48 4.78
N HIS A 146 0.53 -19.19 5.99
CA HIS A 146 0.76 -20.17 7.05
C HIS A 146 -0.43 -20.21 8.00
N MET A 147 -0.78 -21.41 8.47
CA MET A 147 -1.75 -21.58 9.55
C MET A 147 -1.10 -21.20 10.88
N ILE A 148 -1.80 -20.39 11.67
CA ILE A 148 -1.34 -19.93 12.98
C ILE A 148 -2.28 -20.47 14.04
N ASP A 149 -1.70 -21.09 15.06
CA ASP A 149 -2.39 -21.34 16.31
C ASP A 149 -2.33 -20.08 17.19
N TYR A 150 -3.50 -19.51 17.46
CA TYR A 150 -3.65 -18.33 18.29
C TYR A 150 -3.85 -18.66 19.78
N GLY A 151 -3.81 -19.94 20.16
CA GLY A 151 -3.94 -20.38 21.55
C GLY A 151 -5.35 -20.17 22.10
N TYR A 152 -6.39 -20.36 21.27
CA TYR A 152 -7.77 -20.18 21.69
C TYR A 152 -8.16 -21.24 22.73
N VAL A 153 -8.62 -20.79 23.89
CA VAL A 153 -9.19 -21.65 24.93
C VAL A 153 -10.63 -21.20 25.22
N PRO A 154 -11.61 -22.13 25.28
CA PRO A 154 -12.97 -21.80 25.66
C PRO A 154 -13.03 -21.04 27.00
N GLY A 155 -13.63 -19.84 27.00
CA GLY A 155 -13.73 -18.98 28.18
C GLY A 155 -12.51 -18.07 28.44
N ALA A 156 -11.40 -18.26 27.72
CA ALA A 156 -10.21 -17.43 27.81
C ALA A 156 -9.68 -17.12 26.38
N PRO A 157 -10.35 -16.22 25.63
CA PRO A 157 -9.88 -15.84 24.30
C PRO A 157 -8.52 -15.14 24.37
N PRO A 158 -7.68 -15.25 23.33
CA PRO A 158 -6.41 -14.54 23.28
C PRO A 158 -6.64 -13.04 23.37
N LYS A 159 -5.64 -12.31 23.89
CA LYS A 159 -5.63 -10.84 23.81
C LYS A 159 -5.53 -10.42 22.35
N GLU A 160 -6.21 -9.35 21.97
CA GLU A 160 -6.34 -8.95 20.57
C GLU A 160 -5.89 -7.51 20.34
N VAL A 161 -5.33 -7.26 19.16
CA VAL A 161 -5.01 -5.93 18.64
C VAL A 161 -5.62 -5.82 17.25
N ILE A 162 -6.35 -4.74 17.01
CA ILE A 162 -6.88 -4.39 15.69
C ILE A 162 -6.04 -3.25 15.12
N VAL A 163 -5.54 -3.45 13.91
CA VAL A 163 -4.74 -2.46 13.18
C VAL A 163 -5.51 -1.91 11.99
N SER A 164 -5.12 -0.73 11.50
CA SER A 164 -5.69 -0.15 10.28
C SER A 164 -5.39 -1.03 9.05
N ARG A 165 -6.21 -0.91 8.00
CA ARG A 165 -5.97 -1.59 6.71
C ARG A 165 -4.55 -1.41 6.20
N LYS A 166 -4.04 -0.17 6.17
CA LYS A 166 -2.68 0.14 5.70
C LYS A 166 -1.60 -0.51 6.55
N CYS A 167 -1.80 -0.58 7.87
CA CYS A 167 -0.88 -1.27 8.77
C CYS A 167 -0.93 -2.78 8.56
N ALA A 168 -2.12 -3.36 8.37
CA ALA A 168 -2.26 -4.79 8.07
C ALA A 168 -1.54 -5.18 6.77
N GLU A 169 -1.72 -4.39 5.70
CA GLU A 169 -1.01 -4.59 4.41
C GLU A 169 0.52 -4.50 4.56
N ALA A 170 1.03 -3.66 5.46
CA ALA A 170 2.45 -3.59 5.77
C ALA A 170 2.93 -4.83 6.55
N VAL A 171 2.15 -5.28 7.55
CA VAL A 171 2.48 -6.46 8.37
C VAL A 171 2.48 -7.73 7.53
N LEU A 172 1.53 -7.87 6.62
CA LEU A 172 1.47 -8.95 5.62
C LEU A 172 2.68 -8.95 4.66
N ARG A 173 3.39 -7.83 4.56
CA ARG A 173 4.66 -7.69 3.81
C ARG A 173 5.91 -7.75 4.71
N GLY A 174 5.77 -8.21 5.95
CA GLY A 174 6.89 -8.42 6.88
C GLY A 174 7.15 -7.28 7.88
N ALA A 175 6.39 -6.18 7.85
CA ALA A 175 6.60 -5.06 8.77
C ALA A 175 6.14 -5.36 10.21
N GLN A 176 6.72 -4.68 11.19
CA GLN A 176 6.19 -4.69 12.56
C GLN A 176 4.91 -3.85 12.68
N VAL A 177 4.14 -4.05 13.75
CA VAL A 177 3.01 -3.16 14.03
C VAL A 177 3.55 -1.95 14.76
N PHE A 178 3.40 -0.77 14.18
CA PHE A 178 3.77 0.50 14.81
C PHE A 178 2.57 1.17 15.46
N VAL A 179 2.83 1.96 16.51
CA VAL A 179 1.81 2.66 17.32
C VAL A 179 0.75 3.41 16.50
N PRO A 180 1.09 4.19 15.44
CA PRO A 180 0.09 4.91 14.65
C PRO A 180 -0.90 3.99 13.92
N GLY A 181 -0.52 2.74 13.66
CA GLY A 181 -1.35 1.75 12.98
C GLY A 181 -2.38 1.07 13.87
N VAL A 182 -2.27 1.19 15.20
CA VAL A 182 -3.16 0.53 16.15
C VAL A 182 -4.48 1.28 16.30
N MET A 183 -5.59 0.57 16.06
CA MET A 183 -6.96 1.10 16.14
C MET A 183 -7.64 0.71 17.44
N ALA A 184 -7.54 -0.54 17.85
CA ALA A 184 -8.16 -1.04 19.07
C ALA A 184 -7.31 -2.15 19.69
N CYS A 185 -7.49 -2.42 20.98
CA CYS A 185 -6.90 -3.60 21.60
C CYS A 185 -7.74 -4.08 22.79
N SER A 186 -7.41 -5.23 23.36
CA SER A 186 -8.03 -5.71 24.60
C SER A 186 -7.76 -4.78 25.78
N ALA A 187 -8.62 -4.83 26.82
CA ALA A 187 -8.54 -3.95 27.98
C ALA A 187 -7.22 -4.11 28.79
N HIS A 188 -6.74 -5.34 28.94
CA HIS A 188 -5.63 -5.70 29.83
C HIS A 188 -4.36 -6.11 29.06
N VAL A 189 -4.07 -5.40 27.96
CA VAL A 189 -2.80 -5.59 27.23
C VAL A 189 -1.69 -4.86 27.98
N GLU A 190 -0.70 -5.62 28.39
CA GLU A 190 0.54 -5.22 29.04
C GLU A 190 1.74 -5.58 28.18
N LYS A 191 2.89 -4.96 28.46
CA LYS A 191 4.15 -5.30 27.79
C LYS A 191 4.51 -6.77 28.07
N GLY A 192 4.86 -7.50 27.02
CA GLY A 192 5.19 -8.93 27.07
C GLY A 192 4.01 -9.85 26.76
N ASP A 193 2.79 -9.33 26.69
CA ASP A 193 1.63 -10.13 26.33
C ASP A 193 1.69 -10.63 24.90
N THR A 194 1.32 -11.89 24.71
CA THR A 194 1.05 -12.41 23.37
C THR A 194 -0.33 -11.94 22.90
N VAL A 195 -0.38 -11.35 21.72
CA VAL A 195 -1.60 -10.76 21.14
C VAL A 195 -1.86 -11.28 19.72
N ALA A 196 -3.12 -11.59 19.43
CA ALA A 196 -3.61 -11.88 18.09
C ALA A 196 -3.87 -10.56 17.35
N VAL A 197 -3.31 -10.40 16.15
CA VAL A 197 -3.42 -9.18 15.36
C VAL A 197 -4.40 -9.39 14.21
N SER A 198 -5.36 -8.48 14.08
CA SER A 198 -6.39 -8.50 13.03
C SER A 198 -6.53 -7.16 12.32
N ALA A 199 -7.03 -7.18 11.09
CA ALA A 199 -7.19 -5.99 10.26
C ALA A 199 -8.58 -5.36 10.42
N ALA A 200 -8.63 -4.04 10.56
CA ALA A 200 -9.86 -3.25 10.42
C ALA A 200 -10.14 -2.99 8.94
N THR A 201 -11.25 -3.52 8.43
CA THR A 201 -11.72 -3.34 7.06
C THR A 201 -12.97 -2.46 7.04
N GLU A 202 -13.23 -1.81 5.90
CA GLU A 202 -14.45 -1.02 5.71
C GLU A 202 -15.65 -1.97 5.53
N GLN A 203 -16.74 -1.66 6.22
CA GLN A 203 -17.99 -2.40 6.15
C GLN A 203 -19.09 -1.54 5.54
N CYS A 204 -20.03 -2.21 4.87
CA CYS A 204 -21.23 -1.57 4.35
C CYS A 204 -22.21 -1.32 5.50
N ASN A 205 -22.49 -0.05 5.78
CA ASN A 205 -23.49 0.36 6.75
C ASN A 205 -24.90 0.12 6.18
N PRO A 206 -25.91 -0.09 7.05
CA PRO A 206 -27.31 -0.21 6.64
C PRO A 206 -27.84 0.95 5.76
N ASN A 207 -27.22 2.13 5.86
CA ASN A 207 -27.56 3.32 5.09
C ASN A 207 -26.83 3.40 3.72
N GLY A 208 -26.18 2.33 3.27
CA GLY A 208 -25.45 2.25 1.99
C GLY A 208 -24.07 2.91 1.96
N GLY A 209 -23.62 3.50 3.07
CA GLY A 209 -22.28 4.08 3.19
C GLY A 209 -21.25 3.04 3.65
N TRP A 210 -19.99 3.17 3.22
CA TRP A 210 -18.88 2.35 3.72
C TRP A 210 -18.13 3.07 4.84
N ALA A 211 -17.86 2.38 5.94
CA ALA A 211 -17.07 2.89 7.06
C ALA A 211 -16.41 1.74 7.83
N ILE A 212 -15.28 2.02 8.49
CA ILE A 212 -14.59 1.04 9.35
C ILE A 212 -15.37 0.73 10.63
N GLY A 213 -16.23 1.66 11.08
CA GLY A 213 -17.03 1.49 12.30
C GLY A 213 -16.25 1.59 13.62
N ILE A 214 -14.94 1.33 13.62
CA ILE A 214 -14.07 1.33 14.81
C ILE A 214 -13.35 2.68 14.97
N THR A 215 -13.43 3.27 16.16
CA THR A 215 -12.67 4.47 16.52
C THR A 215 -11.34 4.09 17.19
N ARG A 216 -10.28 4.87 16.93
CA ARG A 216 -8.98 4.66 17.59
C ARG A 216 -9.13 4.74 19.12
N GLY A 217 -8.61 3.75 19.83
CA GLY A 217 -8.72 3.63 21.29
C GLY A 217 -9.89 2.77 21.77
N THR A 218 -10.63 2.12 20.87
CA THR A 218 -11.70 1.17 21.23
C THR A 218 -11.15 0.04 22.10
N VAL A 219 -11.92 -0.36 23.12
CA VAL A 219 -11.59 -1.47 24.03
C VAL A 219 -12.29 -2.73 23.54
N LEU A 220 -11.56 -3.83 23.44
CA LEU A 220 -12.09 -5.15 23.06
C LEU A 220 -12.19 -6.03 24.31
N GLN A 221 -13.28 -6.79 24.44
CA GLN A 221 -13.44 -7.82 25.47
C GLN A 221 -13.11 -9.21 24.94
N GLY A 222 -13.08 -9.40 23.61
CA GLY A 222 -12.84 -10.70 22.97
C GLY A 222 -14.05 -11.64 23.06
N LEU A 223 -15.22 -11.11 23.43
CA LEU A 223 -16.46 -11.87 23.62
C LEU A 223 -17.39 -11.67 22.43
N GLN A 224 -18.30 -12.62 22.19
CA GLN A 224 -19.31 -12.52 21.11
C GLN A 224 -20.22 -11.28 21.24
N THR A 225 -20.28 -10.68 22.43
CA THR A 225 -20.99 -9.43 22.70
C THR A 225 -20.27 -8.19 22.17
N ASP A 226 -18.99 -8.30 21.78
CA ASP A 226 -18.27 -7.19 21.17
C ASP A 226 -18.92 -6.85 19.81
N PRO A 227 -19.21 -5.57 19.53
CA PRO A 227 -19.82 -5.15 18.26
C PRO A 227 -19.03 -5.61 17.03
N TYR A 228 -17.70 -5.70 17.16
CA TYR A 228 -16.77 -6.02 16.09
C TYR A 228 -16.30 -7.49 16.14
N TYR A 229 -17.02 -8.37 16.85
CA TYR A 229 -16.59 -9.76 17.02
C TYR A 229 -16.58 -10.51 15.69
N PHE A 230 -17.72 -10.53 15.00
CA PHE A 230 -17.92 -11.26 13.73
C PHE A 230 -17.27 -10.59 12.54
N GLU A 231 -17.11 -9.27 12.60
CA GLU A 231 -16.53 -8.45 11.54
C GLU A 231 -15.08 -8.79 11.20
N ARG A 232 -14.40 -9.50 12.10
CA ARG A 232 -12.97 -9.83 12.01
C ARG A 232 -12.70 -11.29 11.67
N ASN A 233 -13.76 -12.08 11.50
CA ASN A 233 -13.63 -13.49 11.13
C ASN A 233 -12.83 -13.59 9.83
N GLY A 234 -11.74 -14.37 9.83
CA GLY A 234 -10.89 -14.53 8.66
C GLY A 234 -9.92 -13.37 8.39
N LEU A 235 -9.82 -12.37 9.26
CA LEU A 235 -8.96 -11.19 9.08
C LEU A 235 -7.78 -11.13 10.06
N TYR A 236 -7.40 -12.27 10.64
CA TYR A 236 -6.24 -12.36 11.53
C TYR A 236 -4.97 -12.53 10.70
N ILE A 237 -4.01 -11.61 10.86
CA ILE A 237 -2.82 -11.50 10.02
C ILE A 237 -1.55 -12.05 10.67
N GLY A 238 -1.61 -12.32 11.97
CA GLY A 238 -0.50 -12.91 12.73
C GLY A 238 -0.66 -12.72 14.22
N GLN A 239 0.28 -13.29 14.97
CA GLN A 239 0.44 -13.15 16.41
C GLN A 239 1.78 -12.45 16.69
N GLY A 240 1.84 -11.71 17.80
CA GLY A 240 3.04 -11.00 18.22
C GLY A 240 3.04 -10.70 19.70
N THR A 241 4.15 -10.14 20.17
CA THR A 241 4.34 -9.72 21.56
C THR A 241 4.13 -8.21 21.67
N ALA A 242 3.22 -7.78 22.55
CA ALA A 242 3.02 -6.37 22.84
C ALA A 242 4.29 -5.79 23.50
N THR A 243 4.82 -4.70 22.95
CA THR A 243 6.04 -4.06 23.45
C THR A 243 5.75 -2.99 24.51
N MET A 244 4.48 -2.62 24.66
CA MET A 244 3.98 -1.60 25.57
C MET A 244 2.56 -1.94 26.05
N SER A 245 2.16 -1.35 27.17
CA SER A 245 0.80 -1.48 27.68
C SER A 245 -0.21 -0.76 26.79
N ARG A 246 -1.51 -1.03 27.00
CA ARG A 246 -2.61 -0.31 26.35
C ARG A 246 -2.44 1.22 26.42
N ALA A 247 -2.07 1.74 27.60
CA ALA A 247 -1.86 3.17 27.77
C ALA A 247 -0.74 3.67 26.85
N GLY A 248 0.35 2.91 26.70
CA GLY A 248 1.41 3.20 25.74
C GLY A 248 0.91 3.19 24.29
N LEU A 249 0.17 2.15 23.89
CA LEU A 249 -0.33 1.96 22.52
C LEU A 249 -1.15 3.15 21.98
N PHE A 250 -1.84 3.89 22.86
CA PHE A 250 -2.69 5.01 22.47
C PHE A 250 -2.18 6.39 22.88
N ARG A 251 -1.13 6.48 23.72
CA ARG A 251 -0.51 7.76 24.12
C ARG A 251 0.80 8.04 23.41
N ALA A 252 1.56 7.01 23.04
CA ALA A 252 2.80 7.19 22.32
C ALA A 252 2.54 7.73 20.89
N SER A 253 3.48 8.52 20.38
CA SER A 253 3.42 9.06 19.01
C SER A 253 4.12 8.16 17.99
N LYS A 254 5.12 7.38 18.42
CA LYS A 254 5.95 6.50 17.58
C LYS A 254 6.40 5.28 18.40
N GLY A 255 6.96 4.29 17.70
CA GLY A 255 7.49 3.06 18.28
C GLY A 255 6.78 1.81 17.76
N ILE A 256 7.45 0.66 17.92
CA ILE A 256 6.85 -0.65 17.67
C ILE A 256 5.84 -0.89 18.77
N ALA A 257 4.60 -1.20 18.42
CA ALA A 257 3.49 -1.52 19.30
C ALA A 257 3.36 -3.04 19.55
N VAL A 258 3.54 -3.83 18.48
CA VAL A 258 3.56 -5.29 18.54
C VAL A 258 4.74 -5.78 17.72
N ASP A 259 5.61 -6.55 18.37
CA ASP A 259 6.67 -7.30 17.72
C ASP A 259 6.10 -8.62 17.20
N MET A 260 5.90 -8.68 15.89
CA MET A 260 5.24 -9.77 15.19
C MET A 260 6.23 -10.91 14.94
N ASN A 261 6.06 -12.01 15.67
CA ASN A 261 6.90 -13.19 15.64
C ASN A 261 6.27 -14.38 14.89
N ASN A 262 4.94 -14.43 14.76
CA ASN A 262 4.25 -15.47 13.99
C ASN A 262 3.30 -14.84 12.97
N ARG A 263 3.60 -14.95 11.68
CA ARG A 263 2.91 -14.23 10.60
C ARG A 263 2.31 -15.20 9.61
N VAL A 264 1.14 -14.83 9.07
CA VAL A 264 0.50 -15.61 8.00
C VAL A 264 1.39 -15.61 6.76
N PHE A 265 2.01 -14.47 6.45
CA PHE A 265 3.04 -14.38 5.43
C PHE A 265 4.37 -14.03 6.08
N ARG A 266 5.36 -14.91 5.90
CA ARG A 266 6.72 -14.73 6.41
C ARG A 266 7.56 -14.08 5.32
N LEU A 267 7.68 -12.76 5.41
CA LEU A 267 8.61 -11.95 4.63
C LEU A 267 9.57 -11.24 5.58
N PRO A 268 10.83 -11.01 5.16
CA PRO A 268 11.77 -10.25 5.96
C PRO A 268 11.32 -8.79 6.13
N SER A 269 11.61 -8.23 7.30
CA SER A 269 11.43 -6.81 7.56
C SER A 269 12.62 -6.03 7.03
N PHE A 270 12.35 -5.02 6.21
CA PHE A 270 13.34 -4.09 5.66
C PHE A 270 13.40 -2.76 6.42
N TYR A 271 12.78 -2.69 7.60
CA TYR A 271 12.88 -1.51 8.45
C TYR A 271 14.33 -1.34 8.96
N ASP A 272 14.92 -0.17 8.73
CA ASP A 272 16.32 0.17 9.03
C ASP A 272 17.36 -0.81 8.44
N VAL A 273 17.07 -1.37 7.25
CA VAL A 273 17.97 -2.28 6.53
C VAL A 273 18.51 -1.57 5.29
N LEU A 274 19.83 -1.46 5.19
CA LEU A 274 20.54 -0.94 4.01
C LEU A 274 20.00 0.43 3.54
N GLU A 275 19.78 1.35 4.50
CA GLU A 275 19.19 2.67 4.26
C GLU A 275 19.94 3.43 3.15
N GLY A 276 19.19 3.96 2.19
CA GLY A 276 19.74 4.64 1.01
C GLY A 276 20.38 3.73 -0.05
N GLU A 277 20.78 2.49 0.26
CA GLU A 277 21.26 1.49 -0.72
C GLU A 277 20.10 0.76 -1.40
N ILE A 278 18.97 0.59 -0.72
CA ILE A 278 17.78 -0.11 -1.24
C ILE A 278 16.50 0.69 -1.04
N PHE A 279 15.49 0.38 -1.85
CA PHE A 279 14.16 0.95 -1.72
C PHE A 279 13.09 -0.10 -2.03
N LEU A 280 12.13 -0.28 -1.12
CA LEU A 280 10.99 -1.17 -1.37
C LEU A 280 10.02 -0.49 -2.35
N GLN A 281 9.86 -1.10 -3.53
CA GLN A 281 9.01 -0.57 -4.58
C GLN A 281 8.43 -1.70 -5.41
N ASN A 282 7.14 -1.60 -5.75
CA ASN A 282 6.49 -2.60 -6.58
C ASN A 282 7.10 -2.59 -7.99
N LEU A 283 7.24 -3.78 -8.59
CA LEU A 283 7.83 -3.96 -9.93
C LEU A 283 7.21 -3.06 -11.00
N PRO A 284 5.86 -2.93 -11.13
CA PRO A 284 5.27 -2.07 -12.17
C PRO A 284 5.78 -0.64 -12.10
N SER A 285 5.94 -0.07 -10.90
CA SER A 285 6.45 1.29 -10.69
C SER A 285 7.91 1.46 -11.10
N ILE A 286 8.73 0.41 -10.98
CA ILE A 286 10.14 0.43 -11.41
C ILE A 286 10.22 0.30 -12.94
N VAL A 287 9.47 -0.65 -13.49
CA VAL A 287 9.34 -0.84 -14.95
C VAL A 287 8.91 0.46 -15.61
N THR A 288 8.05 1.25 -14.96
CA THR A 288 7.61 2.52 -15.53
C THR A 288 8.71 3.58 -15.61
N ALA A 289 9.55 3.69 -14.58
CA ALA A 289 10.71 4.58 -14.63
C ALA A 289 11.75 4.09 -15.66
N HIS A 290 11.89 2.77 -15.82
CA HIS A 290 12.78 2.19 -16.82
C HIS A 290 12.28 2.40 -18.25
N ALA A 291 10.98 2.24 -18.48
CA ALA A 291 10.36 2.46 -19.80
C ALA A 291 10.39 3.92 -20.27
N LEU A 292 10.55 4.87 -19.35
CA LEU A 292 10.83 6.27 -19.69
C LEU A 292 12.21 6.44 -20.34
N ASP A 293 13.15 5.54 -20.05
CA ASP A 293 14.54 5.57 -20.51
C ASP A 293 15.23 6.94 -20.33
N PRO A 294 15.25 7.48 -19.09
CA PRO A 294 15.77 8.81 -18.84
C PRO A 294 17.30 8.83 -19.02
N GLN A 295 17.79 9.75 -19.85
CA GLN A 295 19.21 9.87 -20.17
C GLN A 295 19.90 10.89 -19.25
N LYS A 296 21.21 10.73 -19.09
CA LYS A 296 22.04 11.69 -18.35
C LYS A 296 21.96 13.08 -18.98
N GLY A 297 21.84 14.10 -18.14
CA GLY A 297 21.80 15.50 -18.56
C GLY A 297 20.43 15.95 -19.09
N GLU A 298 19.46 15.05 -19.21
CA GLU A 298 18.10 15.43 -19.61
C GLU A 298 17.39 16.27 -18.54
N ARG A 299 16.34 16.95 -19.01
CA ARG A 299 15.40 17.65 -18.15
C ARG A 299 14.09 16.87 -18.13
N ILE A 300 13.66 16.47 -16.93
CA ILE A 300 12.49 15.62 -16.74
C ILE A 300 11.53 16.27 -15.75
N LEU A 301 10.23 16.15 -16.03
CA LEU A 301 9.16 16.62 -15.16
C LEU A 301 8.33 15.43 -14.65
N ASP A 302 8.36 15.19 -13.34
CA ASP A 302 7.44 14.29 -12.63
C ASP A 302 6.29 15.11 -12.02
N MET A 303 5.11 15.01 -12.63
CA MET A 303 3.96 15.83 -12.26
C MET A 303 3.28 15.39 -10.95
N CYS A 304 3.40 14.14 -10.54
CA CYS A 304 2.69 13.60 -9.37
C CYS A 304 3.65 12.77 -8.53
N ALA A 305 4.62 13.46 -7.95
CA ALA A 305 5.84 12.86 -7.46
C ALA A 305 5.69 12.21 -6.08
N ALA A 306 4.80 12.69 -5.18
CA ALA A 306 4.79 12.18 -3.81
C ALA A 306 4.33 10.70 -3.76
N PRO A 307 5.02 9.82 -3.00
CA PRO A 307 6.07 10.11 -2.02
C PRO A 307 7.52 10.10 -2.56
N GLY A 308 7.75 9.97 -3.87
CA GLY A 308 9.07 10.12 -4.51
C GLY A 308 9.70 8.83 -5.03
N GLY A 309 8.98 7.70 -5.00
CA GLY A 309 9.55 6.40 -5.38
C GLY A 309 9.95 6.29 -6.86
N LYS A 310 9.16 6.88 -7.76
CA LYS A 310 9.46 6.93 -9.21
C LYS A 310 10.45 8.05 -9.51
N THR A 311 10.27 9.23 -8.92
CA THR A 311 11.19 10.36 -8.99
C THR A 311 12.63 9.95 -8.66
N THR A 312 12.85 9.27 -7.53
CA THR A 312 14.20 8.80 -7.16
C THR A 312 14.72 7.68 -8.06
N ALA A 313 13.84 6.84 -8.62
CA ALA A 313 14.25 5.84 -9.60
C ALA A 313 14.78 6.48 -10.89
N ILE A 314 14.10 7.53 -11.38
CA ILE A 314 14.49 8.31 -12.56
C ILE A 314 15.83 9.00 -12.31
N ALA A 315 15.98 9.69 -11.18
CA ALA A 315 17.24 10.34 -10.81
C ALA A 315 18.42 9.35 -10.77
N ILE A 316 18.21 8.13 -10.24
CA ILE A 316 19.24 7.08 -10.22
C ILE A 316 19.58 6.59 -11.63
N LEU A 317 18.59 6.47 -12.53
CA LEU A 317 18.81 6.09 -13.93
C LEU A 317 19.59 7.17 -14.69
N MET A 318 19.27 8.45 -14.45
CA MET A 318 20.01 9.62 -14.95
C MET A 318 21.40 9.78 -14.32
N LYS A 319 21.79 8.89 -13.42
CA LYS A 319 23.03 8.95 -12.62
C LYS A 319 23.21 10.24 -11.82
N ASP A 320 22.09 10.82 -11.37
CA ASP A 320 22.03 12.11 -10.68
C ASP A 320 22.61 13.28 -11.51
N GLU A 321 22.65 13.15 -12.83
CA GLU A 321 23.12 14.16 -13.77
C GLU A 321 21.94 14.67 -14.62
N GLY A 322 21.63 15.97 -14.55
CA GLY A 322 20.51 16.61 -15.26
C GLY A 322 19.62 17.41 -14.32
N GLU A 323 18.38 17.67 -14.74
CA GLU A 323 17.38 18.40 -13.93
C GLU A 323 16.09 17.58 -13.85
N LEU A 324 15.73 17.13 -12.64
CA LEU A 324 14.47 16.43 -12.38
C LEU A 324 13.55 17.31 -11.54
N VAL A 325 12.50 17.84 -12.15
CA VAL A 325 11.48 18.65 -11.47
C VAL A 325 10.36 17.74 -10.97
N ALA A 326 10.12 17.73 -9.67
CA ALA A 326 9.10 16.91 -9.03
C ALA A 326 7.98 17.79 -8.44
N LEU A 327 6.75 17.60 -8.89
CA LEU A 327 5.57 18.34 -8.46
C LEU A 327 4.65 17.46 -7.63
N ASP A 328 4.05 18.02 -6.58
CA ASP A 328 2.91 17.40 -5.91
C ASP A 328 1.99 18.46 -5.29
N ARG A 329 0.68 18.19 -5.27
CA ARG A 329 -0.31 19.11 -4.69
C ARG A 329 -0.28 19.12 -3.16
N SER A 330 0.02 17.97 -2.55
CA SER A 330 -0.16 17.74 -1.12
C SER A 330 1.05 18.22 -0.31
N HIS A 331 2.17 17.51 -0.44
CA HIS A 331 3.39 17.71 0.32
C HIS A 331 4.62 17.23 -0.46
N ASN A 332 5.71 17.98 -0.35
CA ASN A 332 6.98 17.60 -0.98
C ASN A 332 8.02 17.11 0.01
N LYS A 333 7.72 17.20 1.31
CA LYS A 333 8.66 16.84 2.38
C LYS A 333 9.08 15.38 2.29
N ASP A 334 8.17 14.50 1.90
CA ASP A 334 8.45 13.08 1.76
C ASP A 334 9.40 12.81 0.58
N ILE A 335 9.21 13.52 -0.55
CA ILE A 335 10.11 13.45 -1.72
C ILE A 335 11.50 13.95 -1.35
N GLN A 336 11.59 15.11 -0.69
CA GLN A 336 12.86 15.69 -0.24
C GLN A 336 13.60 14.78 0.75
N LYS A 337 12.86 14.19 1.70
CA LYS A 337 13.42 13.23 2.66
C LYS A 337 13.98 12.01 1.94
N LEU A 338 13.22 11.43 1.01
CA LEU A 338 13.64 10.25 0.27
C LEU A 338 14.83 10.54 -0.66
N ALA A 339 14.85 11.71 -1.30
CA ALA A 339 15.98 12.16 -2.10
C ALA A 339 17.25 12.31 -1.25
N ALA A 340 17.14 12.91 -0.06
CA ALA A 340 18.26 13.05 0.88
C ALA A 340 18.77 11.69 1.38
N GLU A 341 17.87 10.76 1.72
CA GLU A 341 18.19 9.38 2.12
C GLU A 341 18.98 8.63 1.03
N MET A 342 18.59 8.83 -0.24
CA MET A 342 19.28 8.25 -1.39
C MET A 342 20.50 9.07 -1.87
N SER A 343 20.76 10.22 -1.26
CA SER A 343 21.85 11.16 -1.62
C SER A 343 21.76 11.68 -3.05
N LEU A 344 20.56 12.06 -3.48
CA LEU A 344 20.26 12.59 -4.82
C LEU A 344 20.19 14.12 -4.79
N THR A 345 20.78 14.77 -5.78
CA THR A 345 20.92 16.22 -5.86
C THR A 345 20.24 16.84 -7.08
N CYS A 346 19.99 16.07 -8.14
CA CYS A 346 19.33 16.57 -9.36
C CYS A 346 17.83 16.84 -9.20
N ILE A 347 17.24 16.53 -8.04
CA ILE A 347 15.80 16.61 -7.78
C ILE A 347 15.43 17.96 -7.19
N THR A 348 14.65 18.74 -7.94
CA THR A 348 14.03 19.99 -7.47
C THR A 348 12.54 19.77 -7.24
N THR A 349 12.01 20.17 -6.08
CA THR A 349 10.61 19.87 -5.71
C THR A 349 9.76 21.12 -5.58
N TYR A 350 8.53 21.13 -6.13
CA TYR A 350 7.59 22.25 -6.01
C TYR A 350 6.19 21.81 -5.60
N LYS A 351 5.60 22.54 -4.63
CA LYS A 351 4.27 22.20 -4.12
C LYS A 351 3.28 22.95 -4.99
N LEU A 352 2.74 22.26 -5.99
CA LEU A 352 1.96 22.90 -7.03
C LEU A 352 0.82 21.98 -7.48
N ASP A 353 -0.31 22.60 -7.81
CA ASP A 353 -1.35 21.92 -8.57
C ASP A 353 -0.94 21.92 -10.05
N VAL A 354 -0.61 20.74 -10.58
CA VAL A 354 -0.14 20.56 -11.96
C VAL A 354 -1.13 21.13 -12.97
N LEU A 355 -2.44 21.08 -12.67
CA LEU A 355 -3.47 21.63 -13.54
C LEU A 355 -3.35 23.15 -13.72
N LYS A 356 -2.55 23.81 -12.86
CA LYS A 356 -2.26 25.24 -12.88
C LYS A 356 -0.80 25.55 -13.26
N ALA A 357 -0.03 24.54 -13.66
CA ALA A 357 1.39 24.68 -13.98
C ALA A 357 1.65 25.17 -15.41
N ILE A 358 0.64 25.15 -16.29
CA ILE A 358 0.76 25.60 -17.67
C ILE A 358 0.60 27.13 -17.72
N ARG A 359 1.63 27.84 -18.17
CA ARG A 359 1.55 29.26 -18.50
C ARG A 359 0.98 29.39 -19.92
N GLN A 360 -0.11 30.15 -20.09
CA GLN A 360 -0.58 30.51 -21.42
C GLN A 360 0.44 31.48 -22.04
N ARG A 361 1.01 31.13 -23.20
CA ARG A 361 1.78 32.08 -24.01
C ARG A 361 0.79 33.09 -24.59
N ASN A 362 0.94 34.36 -24.22
CA ASN A 362 0.27 35.45 -24.91
C ASN A 362 1.19 35.91 -26.06
N GLU A 363 0.68 35.93 -27.29
CA GLU A 363 1.40 36.38 -28.50
C GLU A 363 1.90 37.85 -28.44
N ALA A 364 1.58 38.59 -27.38
CA ALA A 364 2.02 39.97 -27.19
C ALA A 364 3.44 40.11 -26.60
N ASP A 365 4.03 39.04 -26.05
CA ASP A 365 5.36 39.10 -25.42
C ASP A 365 6.53 38.96 -26.44
N ASP A 366 6.25 38.57 -27.69
CA ASP A 366 7.28 38.36 -28.75
C ASP A 366 7.67 39.63 -29.53
N ILE A 367 6.95 40.75 -29.37
CA ILE A 367 7.20 41.97 -30.17
C ILE A 367 8.24 42.90 -29.53
N ASN A 368 8.67 42.66 -28.29
CA ASN A 368 9.51 43.64 -27.56
C ASN A 368 10.84 43.10 -26.98
N THR A 369 11.43 42.07 -27.57
CA THR A 369 12.79 41.61 -27.21
C THR A 369 13.87 42.38 -27.98
N ASN A 370 13.94 43.68 -27.70
CA ASN A 370 15.14 44.48 -27.92
C ASN A 370 15.21 45.59 -26.86
N GLN A 371 15.33 45.22 -25.58
CA GLN A 371 16.10 45.94 -24.55
C GLN A 371 15.88 45.34 -23.16
N SER A 372 17.01 45.09 -22.48
CA SER A 372 17.22 45.11 -21.02
C SER A 372 16.27 44.33 -20.10
N SER A 373 16.83 43.27 -19.51
CA SER A 373 16.74 42.93 -18.07
C SER A 373 15.45 43.32 -17.34
N ASN A 374 14.51 42.39 -17.24
CA ASN A 374 13.52 42.40 -16.15
C ASN A 374 13.45 41.01 -15.50
N SER A 375 13.98 40.95 -14.27
CA SER A 375 13.90 39.82 -13.35
C SER A 375 12.45 39.53 -12.98
N LEU A 376 11.98 38.30 -13.22
CA LEU A 376 10.66 37.85 -12.81
C LEU A 376 10.71 37.23 -11.41
N ARG A 377 9.96 37.80 -10.47
CA ARG A 377 9.72 37.27 -9.11
C ARG A 377 8.40 36.51 -9.08
N PHE A 378 8.40 35.28 -8.56
CA PHE A 378 7.18 34.55 -8.20
C PHE A 378 6.70 35.01 -6.82
N HIS A 379 5.41 35.29 -6.68
CA HIS A 379 4.82 35.59 -5.39
C HIS A 379 4.62 34.30 -4.59
N GLU A 380 5.46 34.09 -3.58
CA GLU A 380 5.20 33.17 -2.48
C GLU A 380 4.01 33.67 -1.65
N GLU A 381 3.00 32.81 -1.42
CA GLU A 381 2.18 32.94 -0.21
C GLU A 381 3.06 32.52 0.99
N LYS A 382 3.55 33.54 1.72
CA LYS A 382 4.48 33.46 2.84
C LYS A 382 4.15 32.34 3.85
N ALA A 383 5.16 31.51 4.12
CA ALA A 383 5.53 31.11 5.47
C ALA A 383 7.07 31.03 5.58
N SER A 384 7.65 32.17 5.94
CA SER A 384 9.01 32.45 6.47
C SER A 384 10.18 31.46 6.22
N SER A 385 11.19 32.06 5.58
CA SER A 385 12.67 31.92 5.68
C SER A 385 13.42 30.98 4.72
N SER A 386 14.00 31.64 3.69
CA SER A 386 15.26 31.42 2.93
C SER A 386 15.45 30.07 2.24
N THR A 387 15.64 29.96 0.92
CA THR A 387 16.37 30.80 -0.07
C THR A 387 15.62 30.89 -1.39
N ALA A 388 15.58 32.08 -2.00
CA ALA A 388 14.88 32.36 -3.24
C ALA A 388 15.79 32.15 -4.46
N GLU A 389 15.54 31.10 -5.24
CA GLU A 389 15.98 31.00 -6.64
C GLU A 389 14.74 30.87 -7.52
N GLY A 390 14.53 31.86 -8.40
CA GLY A 390 13.35 31.96 -9.27
C GLY A 390 13.45 31.03 -10.47
N PHE A 391 12.35 30.33 -10.78
CA PHE A 391 12.25 29.34 -11.84
C PHE A 391 11.92 29.96 -13.20
N ASN A 392 12.79 29.83 -14.19
CA ASN A 392 12.52 30.30 -15.56
C ASN A 392 12.24 29.09 -16.46
N LEU A 393 10.98 28.89 -16.88
CA LEU A 393 10.58 27.80 -17.76
C LEU A 393 10.86 28.09 -19.25
N ASP A 394 11.25 29.32 -19.60
CA ASP A 394 11.42 29.77 -21.00
C ASP A 394 12.88 29.78 -21.50
N LYS A 395 13.87 29.48 -20.66
CA LYS A 395 15.25 29.31 -21.13
C LYS A 395 15.52 27.83 -21.44
N THR A 396 15.89 27.56 -22.68
CA THR A 396 16.37 26.28 -23.27
C THR A 396 15.32 25.22 -23.66
N CYS A 397 14.22 25.62 -24.32
CA CYS A 397 13.41 24.66 -25.09
C CYS A 397 13.99 24.32 -26.49
N GLU A 398 15.14 24.88 -26.87
CA GLU A 398 15.63 24.77 -28.25
C GLU A 398 16.65 23.65 -28.53
N ASP A 399 17.24 22.94 -27.56
CA ASP A 399 18.24 21.91 -27.91
C ASP A 399 18.22 20.59 -27.13
N ASN A 400 17.50 20.46 -26.00
CA ASN A 400 17.43 19.19 -25.26
C ASN A 400 15.96 18.84 -24.97
N GLY A 401 15.47 17.74 -25.54
CA GLY A 401 14.07 17.31 -25.43
C GLY A 401 13.60 17.18 -23.98
N LEU A 402 12.55 17.94 -23.62
CA LEU A 402 11.89 17.82 -22.31
C LEU A 402 11.05 16.55 -22.29
N GLN A 403 11.43 15.55 -21.50
CA GLN A 403 10.59 14.38 -21.28
C GLN A 403 9.58 14.66 -20.16
N ILE A 404 8.29 14.54 -20.47
CA ILE A 404 7.21 14.73 -19.51
C ILE A 404 6.73 13.38 -19.03
N LEU A 405 6.72 13.20 -17.71
CA LEU A 405 6.21 12.00 -17.08
C LEU A 405 4.89 12.28 -16.36
N LEU A 406 3.81 11.72 -16.92
CA LEU A 406 2.47 11.69 -16.32
C LEU A 406 2.19 10.29 -15.79
N PHE A 407 2.43 10.05 -14.50
CA PHE A 407 1.98 8.80 -13.88
C PHE A 407 0.59 8.90 -13.27
N PHE A 408 -0.37 8.26 -13.95
CA PHE A 408 -1.57 7.66 -13.36
C PHE A 408 -1.35 6.16 -13.06
N ILE A 409 -0.13 5.69 -12.77
CA ILE A 409 0.14 4.23 -12.62
C ILE A 409 0.05 3.70 -11.18
N ASP A 410 -0.15 4.56 -10.17
CA ASP A 410 -0.59 4.08 -8.84
C ASP A 410 -2.11 3.76 -8.81
N VAL A 411 -2.78 3.84 -9.97
CA VAL A 411 -4.22 3.77 -10.12
C VAL A 411 -4.80 2.41 -9.78
N ILE A 412 -4.17 1.24 -9.84
CA ILE A 412 -4.92 0.04 -9.42
C ILE A 412 -5.19 0.03 -7.89
N HIS A 413 -4.23 0.50 -7.08
CA HIS A 413 -4.43 0.62 -5.63
C HIS A 413 -5.24 1.88 -5.27
N LEU A 414 -5.01 2.98 -6.00
CA LEU A 414 -5.73 4.24 -5.78
C LEU A 414 -7.15 4.19 -6.31
N PHE A 415 -7.45 3.53 -7.44
CA PHE A 415 -8.78 3.44 -8.08
C PHE A 415 -9.75 2.61 -7.25
N ILE A 416 -9.27 1.60 -6.51
CA ILE A 416 -10.10 0.95 -5.48
C ILE A 416 -10.39 1.95 -4.33
N GLU A 417 -9.41 2.77 -3.93
CA GLU A 417 -9.55 3.77 -2.86
C GLU A 417 -10.33 5.05 -3.27
N THR A 418 -10.32 5.45 -4.55
CA THR A 418 -11.04 6.60 -5.10
C THR A 418 -12.40 6.25 -5.69
N SER A 419 -12.65 5.02 -6.16
CA SER A 419 -14.00 4.62 -6.62
C SER A 419 -15.02 4.69 -5.49
N SER A 420 -14.60 4.43 -4.24
CA SER A 420 -15.46 4.60 -3.04
C SER A 420 -15.73 6.08 -2.69
N LYS A 421 -14.85 7.01 -3.11
CA LYS A 421 -15.00 8.47 -2.88
C LYS A 421 -15.66 9.21 -4.04
N LEU A 422 -15.43 8.81 -5.31
CA LEU A 422 -16.02 9.45 -6.48
C LEU A 422 -17.55 9.28 -6.53
N ILE A 423 -18.08 8.16 -6.03
CA ILE A 423 -19.52 7.91 -5.98
C ILE A 423 -20.21 8.81 -4.92
N LYS A 424 -19.50 9.24 -3.87
CA LYS A 424 -20.03 10.19 -2.87
C LYS A 424 -20.14 11.64 -3.38
N ASN A 425 -19.37 12.04 -4.40
CA ASN A 425 -19.36 13.43 -4.89
C ASN A 425 -20.23 13.66 -6.13
N LYS A 426 -20.80 12.61 -6.75
CA LYS A 426 -21.74 12.76 -7.88
C LYS A 426 -23.10 13.37 -7.51
N SER A 427 -23.34 13.71 -6.25
CA SER A 427 -24.55 14.45 -5.83
C SER A 427 -24.41 15.98 -5.80
N LYS A 428 -23.28 16.56 -6.26
CA LYS A 428 -23.07 18.03 -6.26
C LYS A 428 -22.65 18.69 -7.57
N GLU A 429 -22.45 17.93 -8.66
CA GLU A 429 -22.23 18.53 -9.99
C GLU A 429 -23.52 18.48 -10.82
N ARG A 430 -24.44 19.39 -10.51
CA ARG A 430 -25.29 20.04 -11.52
C ARG A 430 -24.99 21.51 -11.43
N TYR A 431 -24.09 22.02 -12.26
CA TYR A 431 -24.11 23.35 -12.86
C TYR A 431 -22.93 23.40 -13.84
N LEU A 432 -23.16 24.03 -14.99
CA LEU A 432 -22.26 24.23 -16.16
C LEU A 432 -22.57 23.30 -17.34
N SER A 433 -23.70 23.60 -17.97
CA SER A 433 -23.80 23.76 -19.43
C SER A 433 -22.96 24.94 -19.90
#